data_AF-A0A3B0YL08-F1
#
_entry.id   AF-A0A3B0YL08-F1
#
_cell.length_a   1.000
_cell.length_b   1.000
_cell.length_c   1.000
_cell.angle_alpha   90.00
_cell.angle_beta   90.00
_cell.angle_gamma   90.00
#
_symmetry.space_group_name_H-M   'P 1'
#
loop_
_entity.id
_entity.type
_entity.pdbx_description
1 polymer ?
#
loop_
_entity_poly.entity_id
_entity_poly.type
_entity_poly.pdbx_seq_one_letter_code
_entity_poly.pdbx_strand_id
1 'polypeptide(L)'
;MDYDELVDLLGHAGNSTKCSELIAWLEAAGFTVKKGNSGNHYVFTHTGIRDSGFTTSSFACEHGRRPIVKRPYIKNKILNGVVKKYEAELRTFLE
;
A
#
# COMPACT_ATOMS: atom_id res chain seq x y z
N MET A 1 -12.50 -2.98 4.71
CA MET A 1 -12.28 -2.16 3.51
C MET A 1 -12.47 -3.10 2.33
N ASP A 2 -13.27 -2.72 1.35
CA ASP A 2 -13.39 -3.49 0.12
C ASP A 2 -12.37 -3.03 -0.95
N TYR A 3 -12.31 -3.74 -2.08
CA TYR A 3 -11.34 -3.44 -3.14
C TYR A 3 -11.54 -2.04 -3.74
N ASP A 4 -12.78 -1.66 -3.99
CA ASP A 4 -13.09 -0.41 -4.68
C ASP A 4 -12.82 0.79 -3.75
N GLU A 5 -13.11 0.66 -2.44
CA GLU A 5 -12.72 1.61 -1.41
C GLU A 5 -11.20 1.81 -1.37
N LEU A 6 -10.41 0.72 -1.42
CA LEU A 6 -8.94 0.81 -1.46
C LEU A 6 -8.46 1.56 -2.72
N VAL A 7 -9.01 1.21 -3.88
CA VAL A 7 -8.65 1.84 -5.16
C VAL A 7 -8.99 3.33 -5.13
N ASP A 8 -10.14 3.71 -4.58
CA ASP A 8 -10.56 5.11 -4.47
C ASP A 8 -9.67 5.89 -3.51
N LEU A 9 -9.33 5.35 -2.34
CA LEU A 9 -8.42 5.99 -1.39
C LEU A 9 -7.05 6.24 -2.04
N LEU A 10 -6.46 5.23 -2.66
CA LEU A 10 -5.20 5.35 -3.39
C LEU A 10 -5.34 6.24 -4.64
N GLY A 11 -6.52 6.29 -5.24
CA GLY A 11 -6.94 7.07 -6.40
C GLY A 11 -7.06 8.58 -6.12
N HIS A 12 -7.45 8.95 -4.91
CA HIS A 12 -7.54 10.35 -4.48
C HIS A 12 -6.31 10.81 -3.68
N ALA A 13 -5.47 9.88 -3.24
CA ALA A 13 -4.24 10.19 -2.53
C ALA A 13 -3.32 11.16 -3.30
N GLY A 14 -2.93 12.24 -2.62
CA GLY A 14 -2.10 13.32 -3.14
C GLY A 14 -0.79 13.51 -2.36
N ASN A 15 -0.13 14.65 -2.56
CA ASN A 15 1.15 15.01 -1.94
C ASN A 15 1.04 15.33 -0.42
N SER A 16 -0.11 15.08 0.20
CA SER A 16 -0.39 15.33 1.62
C SER A 16 -0.70 14.06 2.41
N THR A 17 -0.69 12.89 1.74
CA THR A 17 -1.05 11.61 2.37
C THR A 17 -0.04 11.25 3.45
N LYS A 18 -0.49 11.12 4.69
CA LYS A 18 0.38 10.77 5.81
C LYS A 18 0.81 9.31 5.69
N CYS A 19 2.03 9.03 6.14
CA CYS A 19 2.56 7.68 6.22
C CYS A 19 1.63 6.74 6.99
N SER A 20 1.07 7.22 8.12
CA SER A 20 0.13 6.45 8.95
C SER A 20 -1.20 6.17 8.24
N GLU A 21 -1.67 7.08 7.37
CA GLU A 21 -2.92 6.88 6.62
C GLU A 21 -2.72 5.78 5.59
N LEU A 22 -1.63 5.82 4.82
CA LEU A 22 -1.31 4.76 3.86
C LEU A 22 -1.13 3.39 4.53
N ILE A 23 -0.45 3.35 5.68
CA ILE A 23 -0.28 2.11 6.45
C ILE A 23 -1.64 1.55 6.85
N ALA A 24 -2.52 2.39 7.40
CA ALA A 24 -3.86 1.97 7.82
C ALA A 24 -4.69 1.44 6.64
N TRP A 25 -4.62 2.07 5.46
CA TRP A 25 -5.32 1.58 4.28
C TRP A 25 -4.81 0.22 3.81
N LEU A 26 -3.48 0.04 3.78
CA LEU A 26 -2.87 -1.24 3.40
C LEU A 26 -3.24 -2.33 4.41
N GLU A 27 -3.15 -2.06 5.71
CA GLU A 27 -3.51 -3.03 6.75
C GLU A 27 -5.00 -3.39 6.74
N ALA A 28 -5.87 -2.40 6.51
CA ALA A 28 -7.31 -2.63 6.37
C ALA A 28 -7.66 -3.48 5.14
N ALA A 29 -6.80 -3.49 4.12
CA ALA A 29 -6.90 -4.34 2.93
C ALA A 29 -6.15 -5.67 3.07
N GLY A 30 -5.72 -6.05 4.29
CA GLY A 30 -5.07 -7.34 4.55
C GLY A 30 -3.57 -7.40 4.27
N PHE A 31 -2.94 -6.28 3.88
CA PHE A 31 -1.49 -6.24 3.76
C PHE A 31 -0.84 -6.17 5.15
N THR A 32 0.20 -6.96 5.36
CA THR A 32 1.10 -6.77 6.51
C THR A 32 2.14 -5.72 6.15
N VAL A 33 2.19 -4.62 6.90
CA VAL A 33 3.21 -3.57 6.71
C VAL A 33 4.24 -3.66 7.82
N LYS A 34 5.53 -3.68 7.46
CA LYS A 34 6.65 -3.71 8.40
C LYS A 34 7.62 -2.59 8.11
N LYS A 35 8.20 -2.05 9.17
CA LYS A 35 9.27 -1.07 9.07
C LYS A 35 10.56 -1.75 8.61
N GLY A 36 11.21 -1.17 7.60
CA GLY A 36 12.52 -1.61 7.13
C GLY A 36 13.66 -1.12 8.03
N ASN A 37 14.89 -1.57 7.76
CA ASN A 37 16.08 -1.20 8.55
C ASN A 37 16.42 0.30 8.47
N SER A 38 16.13 0.95 7.35
CA SER A 38 16.24 2.40 7.20
C SER A 38 14.97 3.05 7.74
N GLY A 39 15.09 3.91 8.76
CA GLY A 39 13.99 4.31 9.66
C GLY A 39 12.75 4.97 9.05
N ASN A 40 12.72 5.25 7.75
CA ASN A 40 11.58 5.81 7.01
C ASN A 40 11.10 4.91 5.85
N HIS A 41 11.66 3.71 5.71
CA HIS A 41 11.27 2.73 4.70
C HIS A 41 10.31 1.71 5.30
N TYR A 42 9.33 1.31 4.50
CA TYR A 42 8.34 0.31 4.84
C TYR A 42 8.28 -0.73 3.74
N VAL A 43 8.15 -1.99 4.14
CA VAL A 43 7.94 -3.13 3.25
C VAL A 43 6.60 -3.71 3.59
N PHE A 44 5.82 -4.06 2.58
CA PHE A 44 4.52 -4.67 2.77
C PHE A 44 4.38 -5.96 1.96
N THR A 45 3.61 -6.90 2.52
CA THR A 45 3.36 -8.24 2.01
C THR A 45 1.87 -8.56 2.12
N HIS A 46 1.38 -9.49 1.31
CA HIS A 46 -0.01 -9.95 1.39
C HIS A 46 -0.07 -11.44 1.11
N THR A 47 -0.67 -12.20 2.03
CA THR A 47 -0.72 -13.66 1.97
C THR A 47 -1.65 -14.14 0.86
N GLY A 48 -2.82 -13.50 0.69
CA GLY A 48 -3.82 -13.89 -0.31
C GLY A 48 -3.42 -13.71 -1.77
N ILE A 49 -2.30 -13.05 -2.07
CA ILE A 49 -1.80 -12.84 -3.45
C ILE A 49 -0.39 -13.39 -3.66
N ARG A 50 0.15 -14.08 -2.64
CA ARG A 50 1.51 -14.63 -2.67
C ARG A 50 1.65 -15.74 -3.71
N ASP A 51 0.62 -16.58 -3.83
CA ASP A 51 0.60 -17.70 -4.77
C ASP A 51 0.54 -17.22 -6.23
N SER A 52 0.01 -16.02 -6.47
CA SER A 52 0.06 -15.31 -7.76
C SER A 52 1.41 -14.64 -8.04
N GLY A 53 2.44 -14.91 -7.22
CA GLY A 53 3.80 -14.43 -7.42
C GLY A 53 4.10 -13.06 -6.82
N PHE A 54 3.20 -12.48 -6.01
CA PHE A 54 3.56 -11.31 -5.21
C PHE A 54 4.49 -11.71 -4.06
N THR A 55 5.66 -11.08 -3.98
CA THR A 55 6.60 -11.32 -2.88
C THR A 55 6.47 -10.23 -1.83
N THR A 56 6.88 -9.01 -2.19
CA THR A 56 6.87 -7.81 -1.34
C THR A 56 6.80 -6.58 -2.24
N SER A 57 6.39 -5.45 -1.68
CA SER A 57 6.67 -4.14 -2.26
C SER A 57 7.02 -3.16 -1.13
N SER A 58 7.48 -1.96 -1.48
CA SER A 58 7.99 -1.00 -0.50
C SER A 58 7.63 0.44 -0.83
N PHE A 59 7.51 1.24 0.23
CA PHE A 59 7.38 2.68 0.14
C PHE A 59 8.26 3.37 1.17
N ALA A 60 8.61 4.61 0.86
CA ALA A 60 9.37 5.47 1.75
C ALA A 60 8.54 6.68 2.11
N CYS A 61 8.57 7.04 3.39
CA CYS A 61 7.98 8.26 3.90
C CYS A 61 9.07 9.32 4.07
N GLU A 62 8.69 10.60 4.00
CA GLU A 62 9.60 11.69 4.30
C GLU A 62 10.01 11.71 5.78
N HIS A 63 11.06 12.46 6.11
CA HIS A 63 11.51 12.62 7.50
C HIS A 63 10.65 13.65 8.25
N GLY A 64 10.64 13.55 9.59
CA GLY A 64 10.03 14.55 10.46
C GLY A 64 8.80 14.05 11.24
N ARG A 65 8.15 14.97 11.96
CA ARG A 65 7.10 14.67 12.95
C ARG A 65 5.78 14.21 12.31
N ARG A 66 5.52 14.55 11.06
CA ARG A 66 4.35 14.15 10.27
C ARG A 66 4.80 13.71 8.87
N PRO A 67 5.35 12.50 8.75
CA PRO A 67 5.96 12.06 7.52
C PRO A 67 4.89 11.81 6.45
N ILE A 68 5.13 12.34 5.25
CA ILE A 68 4.24 12.21 4.08
C ILE A 68 4.81 11.16 3.13
N VAL A 69 3.94 10.41 2.46
CA VAL A 69 4.36 9.48 1.40
C VAL A 69 4.45 10.23 0.09
N LYS A 70 5.57 10.07 -0.64
CA LYS A 70 5.68 10.69 -1.96
C LYS A 70 4.66 10.05 -2.92
N ARG A 71 3.87 10.89 -3.60
CA ARG A 71 2.81 10.48 -4.54
C ARG A 71 3.22 9.40 -5.57
N PRO A 72 4.45 9.38 -6.13
CA PRO A 72 4.87 8.31 -7.05
C PRO A 72 4.85 6.91 -6.42
N TYR A 73 5.12 6.77 -5.11
CA TYR A 73 4.97 5.48 -4.43
C TYR A 73 3.52 5.02 -4.44
N ILE A 74 2.61 5.93 -4.11
CA ILE A 74 1.18 5.61 -4.05
C ILE A 74 0.65 5.23 -5.43
N LYS A 75 0.86 6.10 -6.42
CA LYS A 75 0.28 5.91 -7.77
C LYS A 75 0.95 4.79 -8.56
N ASN A 76 2.27 4.84 -8.66
CA ASN A 76 2.98 3.99 -9.61
C ASN A 76 3.32 2.64 -8.98
N LYS A 77 3.78 2.63 -7.72
CA LYS A 77 4.18 1.37 -7.06
C LYS A 77 3.03 0.63 -6.42
N ILE A 78 2.18 1.31 -5.66
CA ILE A 78 1.14 0.65 -4.86
C ILE A 78 -0.11 0.43 -5.70
N LEU A 79 -0.76 1.50 -6.16
CA LEU A 79 -2.00 1.39 -6.93
C LEU A 79 -1.80 0.62 -8.24
N ASN A 80 -0.93 1.11 -9.12
CA ASN A 80 -0.74 0.50 -10.43
C ASN A 80 0.16 -0.75 -10.37
N GLY A 81 1.17 -0.77 -9.51
CA GLY A 81 2.16 -1.85 -9.45
C GLY A 81 1.74 -3.06 -8.62
N VAL A 82 0.77 -2.90 -7.71
CA VAL A 82 0.29 -4.00 -6.84
C VAL A 82 -1.23 -4.11 -6.93
N VAL A 83 -1.99 -3.10 -6.48
CA VAL A 83 -3.45 -3.23 -6.28
C VAL A 83 -4.20 -3.56 -7.57
N LYS A 84 -3.88 -2.88 -8.68
CA LYS A 84 -4.47 -3.19 -9.99
C LYS A 84 -3.87 -4.43 -10.65
N LYS A 85 -2.60 -4.72 -10.36
CA LYS A 85 -1.91 -5.88 -10.94
C LYS A 85 -2.49 -7.20 -10.41
N TYR A 86 -2.87 -7.24 -9.13
CA TYR A 86 -3.43 -8.41 -8.45
C TYR A 86 -4.91 -8.20 -8.12
N GLU A 87 -5.66 -7.54 -9.02
CA GLU A 87 -7.05 -7.16 -8.78
C GLU A 87 -7.95 -8.37 -8.51
N ALA A 88 -7.85 -9.44 -9.31
CA ALA A 88 -8.71 -10.60 -9.18
C ALA A 88 -8.57 -11.27 -7.80
N GLU A 89 -7.34 -11.42 -7.34
CA GLU A 89 -7.05 -12.05 -6.06
C GLU A 89 -7.37 -11.15 -4.87
N LEU A 90 -7.13 -9.84 -4.99
CA LEU A 90 -7.51 -8.87 -3.96
C LEU A 90 -9.03 -8.74 -3.85
N ARG A 91 -9.78 -8.78 -4.96
CA ARG A 91 -11.25 -8.83 -4.92
C ARG A 91 -11.73 -10.09 -4.22
N THR A 92 -11.22 -11.25 -4.61
CA THR A 92 -11.56 -12.54 -3.96
C THR A 92 -11.26 -12.55 -2.46
N PHE A 93 -10.21 -11.86 -2.03
CA PHE A 93 -9.83 -11.78 -0.62
C PHE A 93 -10.69 -10.80 0.20
N LEU A 94 -11.21 -9.73 -0.43
CA LEU A 94 -11.95 -8.66 0.23
C LEU A 94 -13.48 -8.79 0.09
N GLU A 95 -13.97 -9.77 -0.67
CA GLU A 95 -15.38 -10.23 -0.74
C GLU A 95 -15.75 -11.14 0.45
#